data_AF-A0A928SVS0-F1
#
_entry.id   AF-A0A928SVS0-F1
#
_cell.length_a   1.000
_cell.length_b   1.000
_cell.length_c   1.000
_cell.angle_alpha   90.00
_cell.angle_beta   90.00
_cell.angle_gamma   90.00
#
_symmetry.space_group_name_H-M   'P 1'
#
loop_
_entity.id
_entity.type
_entity.pdbx_description
1 polymer ?
#
loop_
_entity_poly.entity_id
_entity_poly.type
_entity_poly.pdbx_seq_one_letter_code
_entity_poly.pdbx_strand_id
1 'polypeptide(L)'
;MRVARLPPERSTRLAVVGSVCCSSCCCCCCCLHALGGLVGAAMGSAWAVVPSATEANAATPSGARDGAALTVAVHWTVVFALSVAAFVIGSLVDVHDGIWIGLASVVLGLPAFQLAAFVLGLVLAPLFPVPNKGSALKALGKIALVSFLGSLLGAGLLAVGLVLYLGAK
;
A
#
# COMPACT_ATOMS: atom_id res chain seq x y z
N MET A 1 -15.17 -30.58 -63.76
CA MET A 1 -14.35 -30.38 -62.54
C MET A 1 -14.72 -29.06 -61.91
N ARG A 2 -15.23 -29.03 -60.67
CA ARG A 2 -15.53 -27.80 -59.94
C ARG A 2 -14.40 -27.54 -58.94
N VAL A 3 -13.76 -26.38 -59.06
CA VAL A 3 -12.76 -25.91 -58.10
C VAL A 3 -13.50 -25.50 -56.83
N ALA A 4 -13.29 -26.25 -55.75
CA ALA A 4 -13.78 -25.88 -54.43
C ALA A 4 -12.99 -24.66 -53.94
N ARG A 5 -13.68 -23.54 -53.69
CA ARG A 5 -13.08 -22.38 -53.01
C ARG A 5 -12.98 -22.72 -51.53
N LEU A 6 -11.75 -22.85 -51.03
CA LEU A 6 -11.50 -22.89 -49.59
C LEU A 6 -12.01 -21.57 -48.97
N PRO A 7 -12.75 -21.61 -47.84
CA PRO A 7 -13.14 -20.41 -47.13
C PRO A 7 -11.87 -19.63 -46.73
N PRO A 8 -11.93 -18.28 -46.73
CA PRO A 8 -10.77 -17.46 -46.42
C PRO A 8 -10.20 -17.89 -45.07
N GLU A 9 -8.93 -18.27 -45.06
CA GLU A 9 -8.17 -18.56 -43.86
C GLU A 9 -8.23 -17.30 -43.00
N ARG A 10 -9.14 -17.34 -42.03
CA ARG A 10 -9.36 -16.26 -41.07
C ARG A 10 -8.11 -16.27 -40.22
N SER A 11 -7.09 -15.54 -40.65
CA SER A 11 -5.96 -15.22 -39.79
C SER A 11 -6.57 -14.56 -38.56
N THR A 12 -6.77 -15.35 -37.52
CA THR A 12 -6.87 -14.88 -36.16
C THR A 12 -5.52 -14.25 -35.91
N ARG A 13 -5.36 -13.00 -36.37
CA ARG A 13 -4.52 -12.06 -35.67
C ARG A 13 -5.06 -12.14 -34.26
N LEU A 14 -4.31 -12.83 -33.41
CA LEU A 14 -4.30 -12.63 -31.98
C LEU A 14 -3.98 -11.16 -31.81
N ALA A 15 -4.98 -10.31 -32.05
CA ALA A 15 -5.11 -9.10 -31.31
C ALA A 15 -5.22 -9.62 -29.89
N VAL A 16 -4.05 -9.71 -29.25
CA VAL A 16 -3.91 -9.40 -27.83
C VAL A 16 -4.42 -7.96 -27.71
N VAL A 17 -5.74 -7.78 -27.91
CA VAL A 17 -6.49 -6.74 -27.25
C VAL A 17 -6.29 -7.17 -25.82
N GLY A 18 -5.30 -6.56 -25.17
CA GLY A 18 -5.07 -6.77 -23.76
C GLY A 18 -6.44 -6.70 -23.11
N SER A 19 -6.88 -7.84 -22.58
CA SER A 19 -8.08 -7.93 -21.76
C SER A 19 -7.74 -7.21 -20.46
N VAL A 20 -7.68 -5.88 -20.54
CA VAL A 20 -7.24 -4.98 -19.48
C VAL A 20 -8.43 -4.59 -18.59
N CYS A 21 -9.66 -4.95 -18.94
CA CYS A 21 -10.82 -4.25 -18.36
C CYS A 21 -12.01 -5.05 -17.80
N CYS A 22 -12.09 -6.39 -17.80
CA CYS A 22 -13.39 -7.02 -17.47
C CYS A 22 -13.44 -8.29 -16.60
N SER A 23 -12.45 -8.59 -15.75
CA SER A 23 -12.66 -9.58 -14.65
C SER A 23 -11.75 -9.37 -13.43
N SER A 24 -10.60 -8.70 -13.63
CA SER A 24 -9.57 -8.44 -12.61
C SER A 24 -9.41 -6.96 -12.24
N CYS A 25 -10.41 -6.12 -12.49
CA CYS A 25 -10.33 -4.65 -12.30
C CYS A 25 -9.99 -4.26 -10.86
N CYS A 26 -10.30 -5.11 -9.89
CA CYS A 26 -9.96 -4.91 -8.48
C CYS A 26 -8.45 -4.95 -8.22
N CYS A 27 -7.68 -5.73 -8.98
CA CYS A 27 -6.26 -5.98 -8.70
C CYS A 27 -5.42 -4.72 -8.91
N CYS A 28 -5.60 -4.01 -10.01
CA CYS A 28 -4.84 -2.79 -10.31
C CYS A 28 -5.18 -1.64 -9.36
N CYS A 29 -6.46 -1.51 -8.96
CA CYS A 29 -6.91 -0.50 -8.02
C CYS A 29 -6.35 -0.74 -6.61
N CYS A 30 -6.42 -1.97 -6.12
CA CYS A 30 -5.87 -2.32 -4.82
C CYS A 30 -4.34 -2.15 -4.79
N CYS A 31 -3.63 -2.52 -5.87
CA CYS A 31 -2.18 -2.32 -5.98
C CYS A 31 -1.79 -0.84 -5.94
N LEU A 32 -2.45 0.03 -6.71
CA LEU A 32 -2.15 1.47 -6.71
C LEU A 32 -2.51 2.11 -5.36
N HIS A 33 -3.58 1.66 -4.72
CA HIS A 33 -4.01 2.16 -3.40
C HIS A 33 -3.06 1.71 -2.29
N ALA A 34 -2.65 0.45 -2.30
CA ALA A 34 -1.66 -0.11 -1.37
C ALA A 34 -0.27 0.50 -1.59
N LEU A 35 0.15 0.66 -2.84
CA LEU A 35 1.43 1.28 -3.19
C LEU A 35 1.47 2.76 -2.77
N GLY A 36 0.39 3.52 -3.04
CA GLY A 36 0.25 4.89 -2.58
C GLY A 36 0.33 5.01 -1.05
N GLY A 37 -0.36 4.12 -0.33
CA GLY A 37 -0.30 4.05 1.13
C GLY A 37 1.10 3.68 1.64
N LEU A 38 1.79 2.73 0.98
CA LEU A 38 3.14 2.31 1.37
C LEU A 38 4.18 3.41 1.16
N VAL A 39 4.16 4.06 0.00
CA VAL A 39 5.04 5.20 -0.30
C VAL A 39 4.75 6.34 0.67
N GLY A 40 3.47 6.63 0.94
CA GLY A 40 3.08 7.65 1.89
C GLY A 40 3.56 7.36 3.31
N ALA A 41 3.43 6.11 3.77
CA ALA A 41 3.95 5.67 5.08
C ALA A 41 5.47 5.81 5.18
N ALA A 42 6.20 5.44 4.11
CA ALA A 42 7.65 5.57 4.05
C ALA A 42 8.10 7.04 4.10
N MET A 43 7.47 7.92 3.31
CA MET A 43 7.76 9.36 3.33
C MET A 43 7.41 9.98 4.68
N GLY A 44 6.24 9.65 5.25
CA GLY A 44 5.82 10.09 6.57
C GLY A 44 6.77 9.64 7.68
N SER A 45 7.32 8.42 7.58
CA SER A 45 8.33 7.90 8.49
C SER A 45 9.64 8.67 8.40
N ALA A 46 10.13 8.92 7.17
CA ALA A 46 11.34 9.71 6.96
C ALA A 46 11.19 11.13 7.54
N TRP A 47 10.06 11.80 7.27
CA TRP A 47 9.77 13.14 7.80
C TRP A 47 9.42 13.20 9.29
N ALA A 48 9.16 12.06 9.92
CA ALA A 48 8.98 11.98 11.36
C ALA A 48 10.32 11.96 12.11
N VAL A 49 11.37 11.40 11.49
CA VAL A 49 12.70 11.24 12.10
C VAL A 49 13.65 12.38 11.71
N VAL A 50 13.48 12.96 10.52
CA VAL A 50 14.29 14.11 10.08
C VAL A 50 13.88 15.36 10.86
N PRO A 51 14.81 16.01 11.59
CA PRO A 51 14.50 17.24 12.30
C PRO A 51 14.13 18.34 11.30
N SER A 52 13.06 19.08 11.60
CA SER A 52 12.69 20.27 10.83
C SER A 52 13.82 21.31 10.87
N ALA A 53 14.01 22.10 9.81
CA ALA A 53 14.97 23.20 9.80
C ALA A 53 14.74 24.21 10.95
N THR A 54 13.49 24.33 11.41
CA THR A 54 13.12 25.13 12.58
C THR A 54 13.56 24.49 13.90
N GLU A 55 13.54 23.15 13.96
CA GLU A 55 13.96 22.36 15.12
C GLU A 55 15.48 22.17 15.18
N ALA A 56 16.19 22.22 14.04
CA ALA A 56 17.64 22.14 13.99
C ALA A 56 18.34 23.31 14.71
N ASN A 57 17.68 24.48 14.76
CA ASN A 57 18.17 25.68 15.44
C ASN A 57 17.72 25.77 16.91
N ALA A 58 16.71 25.00 17.30
CA ALA A 58 16.28 24.89 18.68
C ALA A 58 17.00 23.71 19.33
N ALA A 59 17.51 23.85 20.56
CA ALA A 59 18.06 22.74 21.33
C ALA A 59 16.95 21.70 21.60
N THR A 60 16.72 20.81 20.64
CA THR A 60 15.64 19.83 20.71
C THR A 60 16.04 18.78 21.75
N PRO A 61 15.22 18.50 22.78
CA PRO A 61 15.54 17.48 23.78
C PRO A 61 15.73 16.13 23.08
N SER A 62 16.82 15.41 23.37
CA SER A 62 17.15 14.11 22.77
C SER A 62 15.97 13.12 22.82
N GLY A 63 15.24 13.09 23.93
CA GLY A 63 14.09 12.19 24.11
C GLY A 63 12.92 12.41 23.13
N ALA A 64 12.79 13.59 22.50
CA ALA A 64 11.76 13.81 21.48
C ALA A 64 12.03 13.01 20.19
N ARG A 65 13.31 12.84 19.83
CA ARG A 65 13.73 12.05 18.66
C ARG A 65 13.55 10.56 18.92
N ASP A 66 13.87 10.12 20.14
CA ASP A 66 13.75 8.73 20.56
C ASP A 66 12.28 8.25 20.49
N GLY A 67 11.33 9.09 20.92
CA GLY A 67 9.90 8.78 20.84
C GLY A 67 9.39 8.61 19.41
N ALA A 68 9.82 9.46 18.47
CA ALA A 68 9.43 9.36 17.06
C ALA A 68 10.04 8.13 16.38
N ALA A 69 11.32 7.86 16.61
CA ALA A 69 12.02 6.70 16.06
C ALA A 69 11.41 5.37 16.56
N LEU A 70 11.13 5.27 17.87
CA LEU A 70 10.45 4.11 18.44
C LEU A 70 9.08 3.88 17.81
N THR A 71 8.32 4.96 17.63
CA THR A 71 6.97 4.89 17.04
C THR A 71 7.00 4.41 15.60
N VAL A 72 7.95 4.90 14.80
CA VAL A 72 8.19 4.42 13.43
C VAL A 72 8.58 2.95 13.44
N ALA A 73 9.49 2.54 14.32
CA ALA A 73 9.92 1.15 14.44
C ALA A 73 8.76 0.21 14.80
N VAL A 74 7.90 0.60 15.75
CA VAL A 74 6.70 -0.17 16.13
C VAL A 74 5.75 -0.29 14.95
N HIS A 75 5.47 0.81 14.24
CA HIS A 75 4.60 0.79 13.07
C HIS A 75 5.07 -0.22 12.01
N TRP A 76 6.34 -0.13 11.58
CA TRP A 76 6.88 -1.04 10.57
C TRP A 76 6.98 -2.49 11.05
N THR A 77 7.26 -2.70 12.33
CA THR A 77 7.28 -4.05 12.92
C THR A 77 5.90 -4.69 12.86
N VAL A 78 4.83 -3.94 13.14
CA VAL A 78 3.45 -4.44 13.09
C VAL A 78 3.04 -4.73 11.65
N VAL A 79 3.33 -3.82 10.72
CA VAL A 79 3.04 -4.03 9.29
C VAL A 79 3.77 -5.27 8.78
N PHE A 80 5.05 -5.43 9.12
CA PHE A 80 5.85 -6.59 8.74
C PHE A 80 5.29 -7.89 9.32
N ALA A 81 4.98 -7.92 10.63
CA ALA A 81 4.44 -9.10 11.29
C ALA A 81 3.09 -9.54 10.69
N LEU A 82 2.19 -8.58 10.44
CA LEU A 82 0.90 -8.85 9.79
C LEU A 82 1.07 -9.34 8.35
N SER A 83 2.05 -8.78 7.62
CA SER A 83 2.35 -9.22 6.25
C SER A 83 2.88 -10.65 6.22
N VAL A 84 3.79 -11.01 7.14
CA VAL A 84 4.29 -12.39 7.27
C VAL A 84 3.16 -13.34 7.64
N ALA A 85 2.33 -12.98 8.63
CA ALA A 85 1.19 -13.81 9.04
C ALA A 85 0.21 -14.03 7.88
N ALA A 86 -0.16 -12.97 7.15
CA ALA A 86 -1.05 -13.07 5.99
C ALA A 86 -0.45 -13.91 4.86
N PHE A 87 0.85 -13.77 4.60
CA PHE A 87 1.54 -14.58 3.60
C PHE A 87 1.53 -16.06 3.98
N VAL A 88 1.88 -16.39 5.23
CA VAL A 88 1.90 -17.77 5.74
C VAL A 88 0.49 -18.37 5.67
N ILE A 89 -0.52 -17.67 6.21
CA ILE A 89 -1.91 -18.17 6.20
C ILE A 89 -2.40 -18.38 4.76
N GLY A 90 -2.18 -17.41 3.86
CA GLY A 90 -2.59 -17.54 2.46
C GLY A 90 -1.85 -18.66 1.72
N SER A 91 -0.56 -18.88 2.05
CA SER A 91 0.24 -19.97 1.47
C SER A 91 -0.21 -21.36 1.90
N LEU A 92 -0.96 -21.47 2.99
CA LEU A 92 -1.48 -22.75 3.49
C LEU A 92 -2.87 -23.11 2.91
N VAL A 93 -3.49 -22.23 2.13
CA VAL A 93 -4.85 -22.45 1.59
C VAL A 93 -4.87 -23.49 0.46
N ASP A 94 -3.85 -23.50 -0.40
CA ASP A 94 -3.76 -24.41 -1.54
C ASP A 94 -2.30 -24.82 -1.82
N VAL A 95 -2.06 -26.06 -2.20
CA VAL A 95 -0.69 -26.58 -2.43
C VAL A 95 -0.09 -26.17 -3.77
N HIS A 96 -0.92 -25.87 -4.76
CA HIS A 96 -0.50 -25.48 -6.10
C HIS A 96 -0.42 -23.96 -6.24
N ASP A 97 -1.43 -23.26 -5.69
CA ASP A 97 -1.58 -21.80 -5.86
C ASP A 97 -1.30 -21.02 -4.57
N GLY A 98 -0.95 -21.69 -3.46
CA GLY A 98 -0.78 -21.08 -2.15
C GLY A 98 0.15 -19.87 -2.14
N ILE A 99 1.30 -19.94 -2.83
CA ILE A 99 2.24 -18.80 -2.89
C ILE A 99 1.58 -17.56 -3.48
N TRP A 100 0.78 -17.72 -4.54
CA TRP A 100 0.07 -16.61 -5.18
C TRP A 100 -1.05 -16.07 -4.29
N ILE A 101 -1.77 -16.94 -3.60
CA ILE A 101 -2.80 -16.57 -2.62
C ILE A 101 -2.17 -15.80 -1.45
N GLY A 102 -1.02 -16.25 -0.95
CA GLY A 102 -0.25 -15.58 0.09
C GLY A 102 0.21 -14.20 -0.33
N LEU A 103 0.80 -14.06 -1.53
CA LEU A 103 1.23 -12.77 -2.06
C LEU A 103 0.05 -11.82 -2.28
N ALA A 104 -1.05 -12.32 -2.87
CA ALA A 104 -2.27 -11.56 -3.06
C ALA A 104 -2.85 -11.07 -1.72
N SER A 105 -2.84 -11.94 -0.69
CA SER A 105 -3.30 -11.59 0.65
C SER A 105 -2.48 -10.45 1.27
N VAL A 106 -1.17 -10.43 1.06
CA VAL A 106 -0.31 -9.33 1.52
C VAL A 106 -0.63 -8.02 0.80
N VAL A 107 -0.69 -8.06 -0.53
CA VAL A 107 -0.90 -6.86 -1.36
C VAL A 107 -2.28 -6.25 -1.11
N LEU A 108 -3.32 -7.09 -1.07
CA LEU A 108 -4.70 -6.64 -0.84
C LEU A 108 -4.95 -6.27 0.63
N GLY A 109 -4.25 -6.92 1.57
CA GLY A 109 -4.36 -6.67 3.00
C GLY A 109 -3.57 -5.46 3.50
N LEU A 110 -2.59 -4.96 2.72
CA LEU A 110 -1.69 -3.88 3.13
C LEU A 110 -2.41 -2.64 3.69
N PRO A 111 -3.50 -2.12 3.09
CA PRO A 111 -4.24 -0.99 3.65
C PRO A 111 -4.80 -1.29 5.05
N ALA A 112 -5.32 -2.50 5.26
CA ALA A 112 -5.81 -2.94 6.55
C ALA A 112 -4.67 -3.11 7.57
N PHE A 113 -3.50 -3.59 7.14
CA PHE A 113 -2.32 -3.72 8.01
C PHE A 113 -1.79 -2.35 8.46
N GLN A 114 -1.77 -1.35 7.57
CA GLN A 114 -1.39 0.01 7.93
C GLN A 114 -2.36 0.64 8.93
N LEU A 115 -3.67 0.43 8.72
CA LEU A 115 -4.69 0.88 9.68
C LEU A 115 -4.52 0.19 11.04
N ALA A 116 -4.31 -1.13 11.05
CA ALA A 116 -4.08 -1.89 12.28
C ALA A 116 -2.82 -1.41 13.02
N ALA A 117 -1.73 -1.16 12.30
CA ALA A 117 -0.50 -0.61 12.87
C ALA A 117 -0.70 0.79 13.47
N PHE A 118 -1.53 1.64 12.84
CA PHE A 118 -1.88 2.95 13.38
C PHE A 118 -2.71 2.84 14.66
N VAL A 119 -3.78 2.03 14.65
CA VAL A 119 -4.63 1.79 15.82
C VAL A 119 -3.81 1.22 16.98
N LEU A 120 -2.94 0.25 16.69
CA LEU A 120 -2.08 -0.34 17.71
C LEU A 120 -1.09 0.69 18.25
N GLY A 121 -0.51 1.53 17.40
CA GLY A 121 0.33 2.65 17.83
C GLY A 121 -0.39 3.59 18.80
N LEU A 122 -1.65 3.94 18.53
CA LEU A 122 -2.48 4.76 19.42
C LEU A 122 -2.79 4.08 20.76
N VAL A 123 -3.02 2.77 20.76
CA VAL A 123 -3.29 1.99 21.97
C VAL A 123 -2.02 1.78 22.80
N LEU A 124 -0.87 1.55 22.16
CA LEU A 124 0.40 1.30 22.84
C LEU A 124 1.05 2.59 23.39
N ALA A 125 0.84 3.74 22.73
CA ALA A 125 1.39 5.03 23.17
C ALA A 125 1.08 5.41 24.64
N PRO A 126 -0.13 5.21 25.18
CA PRO A 126 -0.40 5.45 26.60
C PRO A 126 0.12 4.35 27.54
N LEU A 127 0.26 3.10 27.05
CA LEU A 127 0.63 1.93 27.85
C LEU A 127 2.14 1.82 28.11
N PHE A 128 2.96 2.30 27.18
CA PHE A 128 4.41 2.29 27.33
C PHE A 128 4.95 3.66 27.80
N PRO A 129 6.03 3.69 28.60
CA PRO A 129 6.70 4.91 28.99
C PRO A 129 7.48 5.49 27.80
N VAL A 130 6.75 6.06 26.82
CA VAL A 130 7.35 6.71 25.66
C VAL A 130 7.86 8.09 26.08
N PRO A 131 9.15 8.40 25.87
CA PRO A 131 9.65 9.76 26.07
C PRO A 131 8.87 10.72 25.18
N ASN A 132 8.20 11.71 25.77
CA ASN A 132 7.42 12.72 25.08
C ASN A 132 6.31 12.17 24.14
N LYS A 133 5.19 11.73 24.75
CA LYS A 133 3.99 11.22 24.07
C LYS A 133 3.48 12.12 22.94
N GLY A 134 3.63 13.45 23.06
CA GLY A 134 3.20 14.40 22.04
C GLY A 134 3.94 14.23 20.71
N SER A 135 5.26 14.02 20.77
CA SER A 135 6.09 13.77 19.57
C SER A 135 5.74 12.44 18.91
N ALA A 136 5.49 11.39 19.70
CA ALA A 136 5.06 10.08 19.20
C ALA A 136 3.70 10.15 18.47
N LEU A 137 2.71 10.83 19.07
CA LEU A 137 1.40 11.03 18.44
C LEU A 137 1.48 11.88 17.18
N LYS A 138 2.33 12.91 17.17
CA LYS A 138 2.58 13.74 15.98
C LYS A 138 3.22 12.93 14.85
N ALA A 139 4.14 12.03 15.17
CA ALA A 139 4.75 11.12 14.20
C ALA A 139 3.70 10.13 13.63
N LEU A 140 2.88 9.50 14.48
CA LEU A 140 1.77 8.63 14.04
C LEU A 140 0.79 9.37 13.13
N GLY A 141 0.39 10.58 13.52
CA GLY A 141 -0.52 11.41 12.74
C GLY A 141 0.05 11.76 11.37
N LYS A 142 1.34 12.10 11.28
CA LYS A 142 2.02 12.34 10.00
C LYS A 142 2.04 11.10 9.12
N ILE A 143 2.42 9.93 9.66
CA ILE A 143 2.46 8.67 8.90
C ILE A 143 1.06 8.36 8.35
N ALA A 144 0.03 8.41 9.21
CA ALA A 144 -1.35 8.15 8.80
C ALA A 144 -1.85 9.13 7.73
N LEU A 145 -1.60 10.43 7.90
CA LEU A 145 -2.03 11.45 6.97
C LEU A 145 -1.35 11.29 5.59
N VAL A 146 -0.03 11.10 5.56
CA VAL A 146 0.70 10.95 4.29
C VAL A 146 0.34 9.62 3.61
N SER A 147 0.12 8.54 4.37
CA SER A 147 -0.40 7.28 3.84
C SER A 147 -1.79 7.46 3.21
N PHE A 148 -2.70 8.13 3.92
CA PHE A 148 -4.05 8.43 3.43
C PHE A 148 -4.03 9.27 2.15
N LEU A 149 -3.19 10.32 2.10
CA LEU A 149 -3.03 11.15 0.90
C LEU A 149 -2.44 10.36 -0.27
N GLY A 150 -1.46 9.51 -0.03
CA GLY A 150 -0.91 8.61 -1.06
C GLY A 150 -1.97 7.65 -1.61
N SER A 151 -2.79 7.08 -0.74
CA SER A 151 -3.92 6.23 -1.10
C SER A 151 -5.01 6.97 -1.90
N LEU A 152 -5.33 8.21 -1.52
CA LEU A 152 -6.25 9.08 -2.28
C LEU A 152 -5.70 9.43 -3.67
N LEU A 153 -4.41 9.75 -3.76
CA LEU A 153 -3.75 10.03 -5.04
C LEU A 153 -3.80 8.83 -5.97
N GLY A 154 -3.50 7.62 -5.45
CA GLY A 154 -3.61 6.37 -6.20
C GLY A 154 -5.03 6.13 -6.72
N ALA A 155 -6.06 6.40 -5.89
CA ALA A 155 -7.46 6.30 -6.30
C ALA A 155 -7.84 7.35 -7.36
N GLY A 156 -7.36 8.60 -7.22
CA GLY A 156 -7.62 9.69 -8.15
C GLY A 156 -7.01 9.46 -9.53
N LEU A 157 -5.75 9.02 -9.59
CA LEU A 157 -5.09 8.68 -10.85
C LEU A 157 -5.83 7.57 -11.60
N LEU A 158 -6.37 6.60 -10.86
CA LEU A 158 -7.15 5.53 -11.44
C LEU A 158 -8.51 6.01 -11.97
N ALA A 159 -9.20 6.87 -11.23
CA ALA A 159 -10.47 7.46 -11.68
C ALA A 159 -10.28 8.27 -12.97
N VAL A 160 -9.21 9.06 -13.07
CA VAL A 160 -8.86 9.80 -14.29
C VAL A 160 -8.56 8.87 -15.44
N GLY A 161 -7.74 7.84 -15.23
CA GLY A 161 -7.42 6.85 -16.25
C GLY A 161 -8.66 6.13 -16.78
N LEU A 162 -9.60 5.79 -15.90
CA LEU A 162 -10.87 5.16 -16.26
C LEU A 162 -11.75 6.08 -17.12
N VAL A 163 -11.88 7.35 -16.72
CA VAL A 163 -12.68 8.35 -17.47
C VAL A 163 -12.10 8.56 -18.87
N LEU A 164 -10.77 8.71 -18.99
CA LEU A 164 -10.10 8.87 -20.30
C LEU A 164 -10.29 7.64 -21.19
N TYR A 165 -10.22 6.44 -20.61
CA TYR A 165 -10.44 5.20 -21.35
C TYR A 165 -11.88 5.05 -21.86
N LEU A 166 -12.87 5.42 -21.05
CA LEU A 166 -14.28 5.35 -21.43
C LEU A 166 -14.68 6.43 -22.43
N GLY A 167 -14.12 7.64 -22.32
CA GLY A 167 -14.40 8.74 -23.26
C GLY A 167 -13.72 8.59 -24.63
N ALA A 168 -12.74 7.68 -24.75
CA ALA A 168 -12.08 7.36 -26.02
C ALA A 168 -12.82 6.30 -26.86
N LYS A 169 -13.93 5.75 -26.34
CA LYS A 169 -14.81 4.80 -27.03
C LYS A 169 -16.10 5.48 -27.49
#